data_AF-A0A3P0NA80-F1
#
_entry.id   AF-A0A3P0NA80-F1
#
_cell.length_a   1.000
_cell.length_b   1.000
_cell.length_c   1.000
_cell.angle_alpha   90.00
_cell.angle_beta   90.00
_cell.angle_gamma   90.00
#
_symmetry.space_group_name_H-M   'P 1'
#
loop_
_entity.id
_entity.type
_entity.pdbx_description
1 polymer ?
#
loop_
_entity_poly.entity_id
_entity_poly.type
_entity_poly.pdbx_seq_one_letter_code
_entity_poly.pdbx_strand_id
1 'polypeptide(L)'
;MTEKKRADCPYFLHSSIQLYAMVKQLHHTHICTPDAVDPMYSSNMQMICTNDPFICTYLSLLDAVMGSRTLARDDAPFWPIDFRQVDTRHFMEQHGRLLVAVNYAYGAIGGRLAVSDTGHPLMTYAFASFNVPAENRDHFTIRFPDSVVERVETAYARAGLSGFNKTLDMMDTWTAGQITDAEAEALAHMPPTVVVEGVAIDQYAIYDPESADWVFTNFD
;
A
#
# COMPACT_ATOMS: atom_id res chain seq x y z
N MET A 1 -11.09 27.33 -2.58
CA MET A 1 -12.02 26.24 -2.18
C MET A 1 -12.91 26.79 -1.09
N THR A 2 -14.20 26.90 -1.35
CA THR A 2 -15.19 27.48 -0.44
C THR A 2 -15.53 26.51 0.69
N GLU A 3 -15.58 27.01 1.92
CA GLU A 3 -15.81 26.28 3.19
C GLU A 3 -17.01 25.31 3.16
N LYS A 4 -17.97 25.51 2.26
CA LYS A 4 -19.13 24.64 2.05
C LYS A 4 -18.79 23.21 1.63
N LYS A 5 -17.64 22.96 0.96
CA LYS A 5 -17.23 21.61 0.54
C LYS A 5 -16.58 20.77 1.65
N ARG A 6 -16.21 21.39 2.78
CA ARG A 6 -15.60 20.69 3.93
C ARG A 6 -16.62 19.93 4.77
N ALA A 7 -17.88 20.35 4.80
CA ALA A 7 -18.90 19.76 5.67
C ALA A 7 -19.37 18.35 5.23
N ASP A 8 -19.18 17.98 3.96
CA ASP A 8 -19.68 16.73 3.38
C ASP A 8 -18.55 15.72 3.04
N CYS A 9 -17.30 16.01 3.41
CA CYS A 9 -16.20 15.09 3.13
C CYS A 9 -16.05 14.07 4.27
N PRO A 10 -16.21 12.75 4.00
CA PRO A 10 -16.13 11.74 5.05
C PRO A 10 -14.69 11.42 5.48
N TYR A 11 -13.67 12.01 4.84
CA TYR A 11 -12.26 11.67 5.05
C TYR A 11 -11.52 12.72 5.88
N PHE A 12 -10.75 12.26 6.87
CA PHE A 12 -9.84 13.08 7.67
C PHE A 12 -8.57 13.48 6.88
N LEU A 13 -8.21 12.66 5.90
CA LEU A 13 -6.97 12.77 5.14
C LEU A 13 -7.26 12.74 3.63
N HIS A 14 -6.67 13.68 2.90
CA HIS A 14 -6.54 13.61 1.45
C HIS A 14 -5.09 13.42 1.05
N SER A 15 -4.84 12.56 0.08
CA SER A 15 -3.51 12.30 -0.46
C SER A 15 -3.45 12.68 -1.94
N SER A 16 -2.32 13.21 -2.39
CA SER A 16 -2.06 13.46 -3.82
C SER A 16 -1.81 12.19 -4.62
N ILE A 17 -1.51 11.07 -3.95
CA ILE A 17 -1.36 9.73 -4.53
C ILE A 17 -2.46 8.86 -3.92
N GLN A 18 -3.21 8.13 -4.74
CA GLN A 18 -4.15 7.13 -4.24
C GLN A 18 -3.34 5.98 -3.60
N LEU A 19 -3.65 5.66 -2.35
CA LEU A 19 -2.86 4.73 -1.55
C LEU A 19 -3.78 3.85 -0.73
N TYR A 20 -3.32 2.62 -0.49
CA TYR A 20 -4.01 1.63 0.31
C TYR A 20 -3.17 1.28 1.53
N ALA A 21 -3.82 1.06 2.66
CA ALA A 21 -3.18 0.65 3.91
C ALA A 21 -3.85 -0.62 4.43
N MET A 22 -3.09 -1.41 5.19
CA MET A 22 -3.63 -2.62 5.82
C MET A 22 -4.07 -2.35 7.24
N VAL A 23 -5.26 -2.86 7.56
CA VAL A 23 -5.83 -2.76 8.89
C VAL A 23 -6.29 -4.12 9.40
N LYS A 24 -6.20 -4.29 10.72
CA LYS A 24 -6.74 -5.40 11.49
C LYS A 24 -8.06 -4.98 12.11
N GLN A 25 -9.08 -5.82 12.04
CA GLN A 25 -10.32 -5.59 12.79
C GLN A 25 -10.11 -5.95 14.27
N LEU A 26 -10.42 -5.03 15.19
CA LEU A 26 -10.23 -5.24 16.62
C LEU A 26 -11.36 -6.05 17.28
N HIS A 27 -12.56 -6.09 16.69
CA HIS A 27 -13.73 -6.77 17.27
C HIS A 27 -14.53 -7.56 16.22
N HIS A 28 -14.67 -8.88 16.44
CA HIS A 28 -15.47 -9.82 15.64
C HIS A 28 -16.99 -9.76 15.94
N THR A 29 -17.54 -8.59 16.24
CA THR A 29 -18.97 -8.46 16.56
C THR A 29 -19.71 -7.67 15.48
N HIS A 30 -19.65 -8.15 14.24
CA HIS A 30 -20.81 -8.17 13.35
C HIS A 30 -20.49 -8.98 12.09
N ILE A 31 -21.34 -9.97 11.78
CA ILE A 31 -21.35 -10.63 10.48
C ILE A 31 -21.90 -9.59 9.50
N CYS A 32 -21.02 -8.83 8.86
CA CYS A 32 -21.37 -7.96 7.73
C CYS A 32 -20.91 -8.66 6.46
N THR A 33 -21.83 -8.78 5.51
CA THR A 33 -21.60 -9.32 4.18
C THR A 33 -20.48 -8.55 3.46
N PRO A 34 -19.63 -9.21 2.65
CA PRO A 34 -18.36 -8.66 2.15
C PRO A 34 -18.48 -7.52 1.13
N ASP A 35 -19.69 -7.13 0.75
CA ASP A 35 -19.93 -6.39 -0.50
C ASP A 35 -20.04 -4.87 -0.34
N ALA A 36 -19.84 -4.32 0.87
CA ALA A 36 -19.78 -2.88 1.05
C ALA A 36 -18.84 -2.49 2.19
N VAL A 37 -17.72 -1.84 1.84
CA VAL A 37 -16.92 -1.09 2.81
C VAL A 37 -17.78 0.09 3.28
N ASP A 38 -18.44 -0.08 4.42
CA ASP A 38 -19.18 1.00 5.08
C ASP A 38 -18.16 2.07 5.55
N PRO A 39 -18.24 3.32 5.07
CA PRO A 39 -17.32 4.39 5.47
C PRO A 39 -17.40 4.75 6.97
N MET A 40 -18.41 4.27 7.72
CA MET A 40 -18.46 4.37 9.19
C MET A 40 -17.70 3.24 9.92
N TYR A 41 -17.19 2.24 9.20
CA TYR A 41 -16.56 1.04 9.76
C TYR A 41 -15.07 1.21 10.11
N SER A 42 -14.54 2.43 10.12
CA SER A 42 -13.13 2.74 10.43
C SER A 42 -12.82 2.80 11.94
N SER A 43 -13.83 2.93 12.81
CA SER A 43 -13.63 3.06 14.26
C SER A 43 -13.22 1.77 14.97
N ASN A 44 -13.40 0.61 14.33
CA ASN A 44 -13.05 -0.72 14.87
C ASN A 44 -11.84 -1.35 14.16
N MET A 45 -11.12 -0.58 13.35
CA MET A 45 -9.97 -1.05 12.58
C MET A 45 -8.68 -0.42 13.13
N GLN A 46 -7.67 -1.24 13.41
CA GLN A 46 -6.35 -0.78 13.80
C GLN A 46 -5.38 -1.00 12.64
N MET A 47 -4.64 0.03 12.26
CA MET A 47 -3.58 -0.09 11.28
C MET A 47 -2.52 -1.09 11.72
N ILE A 48 -2.06 -1.92 10.77
CA ILE A 48 -0.89 -2.76 11.00
C ILE A 48 0.34 -1.86 10.88
N CYS A 49 0.81 -1.36 12.01
CA CYS A 49 2.10 -0.68 12.07
C CYS A 49 3.21 -1.72 12.11
N THR A 50 4.29 -1.49 11.35
CA THR A 50 5.57 -2.12 11.71
C THR A 50 6.09 -1.46 13.00
N ASN A 51 7.11 -2.05 13.62
CA ASN A 51 7.84 -1.35 14.71
C ASN A 51 8.57 -0.09 14.21
N ASP A 52 8.59 0.13 12.89
CA ASP A 52 9.20 1.29 12.28
C ASP A 52 8.30 2.52 12.42
N PRO A 53 8.87 3.73 12.45
CA PRO A 53 8.11 4.95 12.69
C PRO A 53 7.37 5.42 11.43
N PHE A 54 6.81 4.53 10.60
CA PHE A 54 6.08 4.90 9.39
C PHE A 54 4.89 3.97 9.12
N ILE A 55 3.94 4.50 8.34
CA ILE A 55 2.78 3.77 7.83
C ILE A 55 3.15 3.15 6.49
N CYS A 56 3.04 1.82 6.38
CA CYS A 56 3.14 1.13 5.10
C CYS A 56 1.87 1.35 4.27
N THR A 57 2.05 1.93 3.09
CA THR A 57 0.98 2.09 2.10
C THR A 57 1.39 1.51 0.76
N TYR A 58 0.42 1.22 -0.10
CA TYR A 58 0.59 0.50 -1.36
C TYR A 58 -0.15 1.21 -2.48
N LEU A 59 0.31 1.07 -3.72
CA LEU A 59 -0.31 1.70 -4.89
C LEU A 59 -1.63 1.05 -5.30
N SER A 60 -1.84 -0.23 -4.98
CA SER A 60 -3.06 -0.96 -5.31
C SER A 60 -3.54 -1.84 -4.16
N LEU A 61 -4.81 -2.25 -4.21
CA LEU A 61 -5.36 -3.25 -3.27
C LEU A 61 -4.64 -4.59 -3.38
N LEU A 62 -4.25 -5.00 -4.60
CA LEU A 62 -3.49 -6.24 -4.82
C LEU A 62 -2.11 -6.17 -4.15
N ASP A 63 -1.38 -5.07 -4.32
CA ASP A 63 -0.09 -4.87 -3.67
C ASP A 63 -0.23 -4.80 -2.15
N ALA A 64 -1.32 -4.22 -1.65
CA ALA A 64 -1.60 -4.20 -0.22
C ALA A 64 -1.78 -5.61 0.33
N VAL A 65 -2.52 -6.49 -0.37
CA VAL A 65 -2.70 -7.89 0.04
C VAL A 65 -1.39 -8.68 -0.07
N MET A 66 -0.68 -8.57 -1.18
CA MET A 66 0.56 -9.31 -1.44
C MET A 66 1.71 -8.86 -0.55
N GLY A 67 1.97 -7.55 -0.47
CA GLY A 67 3.11 -6.97 0.24
C GLY A 67 2.98 -7.03 1.76
N SER A 68 1.76 -7.05 2.29
CA SER A 68 1.53 -7.09 3.73
C SER A 68 1.59 -8.47 4.37
N ARG A 69 1.75 -9.54 3.58
CA ARG A 69 1.94 -10.90 4.12
C ARG A 69 3.13 -11.01 5.06
N THR A 70 4.17 -10.20 4.83
CA THR A 70 5.31 -10.05 5.78
C THR A 70 4.88 -9.58 7.17
N LEU A 71 3.78 -8.82 7.26
CA LEU A 71 3.27 -8.17 8.46
C LEU A 71 2.20 -9.01 9.18
N ALA A 72 1.50 -9.87 8.44
CA ALA A 72 0.46 -10.76 8.94
C ALA A 72 1.08 -11.96 9.67
N ARG A 73 1.56 -11.75 10.91
CA ARG A 73 2.15 -12.82 11.75
C ARG A 73 1.12 -13.72 12.46
N ASP A 74 -0.17 -13.37 12.41
CA ASP A 74 -1.26 -14.11 13.06
C ASP A 74 -2.40 -14.36 12.07
N ASP A 75 -3.15 -15.46 12.23
CA ASP A 75 -4.37 -15.83 11.46
C ASP A 75 -5.55 -14.82 11.60
N ALA A 76 -5.30 -13.60 12.10
CA ALA A 76 -6.34 -12.61 12.21
C ALA A 76 -6.72 -12.05 10.84
N PRO A 77 -8.00 -11.77 10.58
CA PRO A 77 -8.41 -11.18 9.31
C PRO A 77 -7.86 -9.76 9.19
N PHE A 78 -7.20 -9.50 8.07
CA PHE A 78 -6.69 -8.19 7.68
C PHE A 78 -7.30 -7.79 6.35
N TRP A 79 -7.52 -6.49 6.17
CA TRP A 79 -8.18 -5.96 4.99
C TRP A 79 -7.41 -4.75 4.45
N PRO A 80 -7.20 -4.67 3.13
CA PRO A 80 -6.73 -3.44 2.52
C PRO A 80 -7.88 -2.43 2.51
N ILE A 81 -7.59 -1.20 2.94
CA ILE A 81 -8.53 -0.08 2.87
C ILE A 81 -7.86 1.12 2.21
N ASP A 82 -8.68 2.02 1.67
CA ASP A 82 -8.21 3.32 1.21
C ASP A 82 -7.53 4.07 2.36
N PHE A 83 -6.31 4.55 2.15
CA PHE A 83 -5.54 5.26 3.17
C PHE A 83 -6.25 6.51 3.71
N ARG A 84 -7.15 7.13 2.91
CA ARG A 84 -7.98 8.28 3.32
C ARG A 84 -8.95 7.93 4.45
N GLN A 85 -9.24 6.65 4.64
CA GLN A 85 -10.13 6.14 5.70
C GLN A 85 -9.37 5.83 7.00
N VAL A 86 -8.04 5.87 7.00
CA VAL A 86 -7.22 5.58 8.18
C VAL A 86 -7.21 6.76 9.14
N ASP A 87 -7.56 6.53 10.41
CA ASP A 87 -7.34 7.50 11.48
C ASP A 87 -5.85 7.54 11.85
N THR A 88 -5.17 8.59 11.42
CA THR A 88 -3.73 8.78 11.63
C THR A 88 -3.41 9.60 12.89
N ARG A 89 -4.42 10.04 13.66
CA ARG A 89 -4.22 10.95 14.81
C ARG A 89 -3.38 10.31 15.90
N HIS A 90 -3.71 9.08 16.29
CA HIS A 90 -2.97 8.34 17.30
C HIS A 90 -1.50 8.12 16.89
N PHE A 91 -1.27 7.79 15.62
CA PHE A 91 0.08 7.67 15.06
C PHE A 91 0.86 8.99 15.18
N MET A 92 0.26 10.12 14.80
CA MET A 92 0.90 11.44 14.89
C MET A 92 1.08 11.94 16.33
N GLU A 93 0.25 11.52 17.28
CA GLU A 93 0.44 11.77 18.71
C GLU A 93 1.67 11.02 19.24
N GLN A 94 1.82 9.75 18.87
CA GLN A 94 2.94 8.92 19.30
C GLN A 94 4.27 9.34 18.66
N HIS A 95 4.27 9.69 17.37
CA HIS A 95 5.49 9.92 16.59
C HIS A 95 5.78 11.40 16.30
N GLY A 96 4.87 12.31 16.68
CA GLY A 96 4.99 13.76 16.48
C GLY A 96 4.77 14.25 15.04
N ARG A 97 4.75 13.34 14.07
CA ARG A 97 4.57 13.61 12.63
C ARG A 97 3.92 12.42 11.94
N LEU A 98 3.44 12.63 10.72
CA LEU A 98 2.99 11.56 9.85
C LEU A 98 4.16 11.12 8.94
N LEU A 99 4.50 9.84 8.96
CA LEU A 99 5.53 9.25 8.11
C LEU A 99 4.85 8.16 7.28
N VAL A 100 4.94 8.25 5.96
CA VAL A 100 4.25 7.34 5.04
C VAL A 100 5.28 6.73 4.09
N ALA A 101 5.33 5.41 4.04
CA ALA A 101 6.08 4.63 3.07
C ALA A 101 5.15 4.20 1.93
N VAL A 102 5.46 4.63 0.71
CA VAL A 102 4.78 4.22 -0.52
C VAL A 102 5.52 3.03 -1.08
N ASN A 103 4.97 1.83 -0.89
CA ASN A 103 5.47 0.59 -1.48
C ASN A 103 4.96 0.51 -2.92
N TYR A 104 5.89 0.44 -3.88
CA TYR A 104 5.55 0.62 -5.30
C TYR A 104 6.08 -0.47 -6.23
N ALA A 105 7.00 -1.30 -5.77
CA ALA A 105 7.54 -2.44 -6.50
C ALA A 105 8.15 -3.45 -5.51
N TYR A 106 8.48 -4.64 -5.98
CA TYR A 106 9.19 -5.67 -5.22
C TYR A 106 10.68 -5.60 -5.49
N GLY A 107 11.48 -6.00 -4.51
CA GLY A 107 12.91 -6.17 -4.69
C GLY A 107 13.23 -7.47 -5.43
N ALA A 108 14.24 -7.43 -6.29
CA ALA A 108 14.76 -8.60 -6.97
C ALA A 108 16.29 -8.59 -7.09
N ILE A 109 16.87 -9.78 -7.30
CA ILE A 109 18.30 -10.01 -7.53
C ILE A 109 18.47 -11.05 -8.64
N GLY A 110 18.99 -10.62 -9.79
CA GLY A 110 19.26 -11.48 -10.93
C GLY A 110 18.02 -12.23 -11.46
N GLY A 111 16.89 -11.53 -11.58
CA GLY A 111 15.61 -12.09 -12.04
C GLY A 111 14.88 -12.97 -11.02
N ARG A 112 15.27 -12.88 -9.75
CA ARG A 112 14.65 -13.62 -8.64
C ARG A 112 14.08 -12.66 -7.63
N LEU A 113 12.87 -12.93 -7.14
CA LEU A 113 12.22 -12.10 -6.12
C LEU A 113 12.98 -12.20 -4.79
N ALA A 114 13.31 -11.04 -4.23
CA ALA A 114 13.84 -10.94 -2.89
C ALA A 114 12.73 -11.24 -1.87
N VAL A 115 12.98 -12.18 -0.96
CA VAL A 115 12.02 -12.57 0.07
C VAL A 115 12.62 -12.46 1.48
N SER A 116 11.75 -12.31 2.47
CA SER A 116 12.10 -12.45 3.90
C SER A 116 12.56 -13.87 4.23
N ASP A 117 13.07 -14.06 5.44
CA ASP A 117 13.37 -15.38 6.03
C ASP A 117 12.13 -16.29 6.09
N THR A 118 10.94 -15.70 6.20
CA THR A 118 9.64 -16.39 6.13
C THR A 118 9.12 -16.61 4.71
N GLY A 119 9.88 -16.21 3.67
CA GLY A 119 9.53 -16.46 2.27
C GLY A 119 8.55 -15.47 1.65
N HIS A 120 8.28 -14.33 2.30
CA HIS A 120 7.38 -13.30 1.76
C HIS A 120 8.14 -12.27 0.92
N PRO A 121 7.62 -11.86 -0.26
CA PRO A 121 8.25 -10.84 -1.10
C PRO A 121 8.50 -9.53 -0.36
N LEU A 122 9.70 -8.98 -0.54
CA LEU A 122 10.09 -7.69 0.03
C LEU A 122 9.78 -6.57 -0.96
N MET A 123 9.11 -5.52 -0.50
CA MET A 123 8.80 -4.35 -1.33
C MET A 123 9.83 -3.24 -1.19
N THR A 124 10.10 -2.59 -2.31
CA THR A 124 10.80 -1.30 -2.37
C THR A 124 9.82 -0.17 -2.10
N TYR A 125 10.27 0.83 -1.34
CA TYR A 125 9.43 1.95 -0.96
C TYR A 125 10.12 3.31 -1.07
N ALA A 126 9.31 4.34 -1.27
CA ALA A 126 9.71 5.73 -1.13
C ALA A 126 8.99 6.30 0.11
N PHE A 127 9.69 7.07 0.95
CA PHE A 127 9.08 7.62 2.16
C PHE A 127 8.87 9.13 2.06
N ALA A 128 7.84 9.63 2.72
CA ALA A 128 7.59 11.05 2.92
C ALA A 128 7.21 11.34 4.38
N SER A 129 7.63 12.51 4.86
CA SER A 129 7.37 13.00 6.21
C SER A 129 6.51 14.26 6.14
N PHE A 130 5.45 14.31 6.93
CA PHE A 130 4.51 15.42 6.98
C PHE A 130 4.34 15.91 8.42
N ASN A 131 4.61 17.20 8.64
CA ASN A 131 4.34 17.85 9.90
C ASN A 131 2.93 18.44 9.86
N VAL A 132 1.98 17.78 10.52
CA VAL A 132 0.57 18.20 10.58
C VAL A 132 0.31 18.87 11.94
N PRO A 133 0.02 20.17 11.97
CA PRO A 133 -0.35 20.89 13.20
C PRO A 133 -1.56 20.24 13.88
N ALA A 134 -1.57 20.22 15.21
CA ALA A 134 -2.59 19.53 15.99
C ALA A 134 -4.01 19.97 15.64
N GLU A 135 -4.20 21.27 15.41
CA GLU A 135 -5.45 21.92 15.02
C GLU A 135 -5.98 21.49 13.64
N ASN A 136 -5.14 20.89 12.79
CA ASN A 136 -5.51 20.46 11.44
C ASN A 136 -5.68 18.93 11.33
N ARG A 137 -5.45 18.17 12.40
CA ARG A 137 -5.41 16.70 12.34
C ARG A 137 -6.78 16.04 12.08
N ASP A 138 -7.87 16.78 12.29
CA ASP A 138 -9.21 16.30 11.96
C ASP A 138 -9.55 16.44 10.47
N HIS A 139 -8.84 17.30 9.72
CA HIS A 139 -9.01 17.39 8.26
C HIS A 139 -7.79 18.04 7.58
N PHE A 140 -6.99 17.25 6.87
CA PHE A 140 -5.81 17.75 6.16
C PHE A 140 -5.56 17.09 4.80
N THR A 141 -4.65 17.70 4.04
CA THR A 141 -4.18 17.18 2.75
C THR A 141 -2.67 17.00 2.80
N ILE A 142 -2.19 15.85 2.38
CA ILE A 142 -0.78 15.58 2.13
C ILE A 142 -0.52 15.62 0.63
N ARG A 143 0.57 16.29 0.26
CA ARG A 143 1.11 16.28 -1.10
C ARG A 143 2.49 15.66 -1.06
N PHE A 144 2.65 14.52 -1.71
CA PHE A 144 3.95 13.87 -1.80
C PHE A 144 4.94 14.76 -2.58
N PRO A 145 6.22 14.81 -2.17
CA PRO A 145 7.25 15.49 -2.94
C PRO A 145 7.36 14.91 -4.35
N ASP A 146 7.66 15.75 -5.34
CA ASP A 146 7.81 15.30 -6.73
C ASP A 146 8.85 14.18 -6.85
N SER A 147 9.89 14.17 -6.01
CA SER A 147 10.89 13.10 -5.96
C SER A 147 10.33 11.71 -5.61
N VAL A 148 9.23 11.63 -4.85
CA VAL A 148 8.55 10.35 -4.56
C VAL A 148 7.80 9.89 -5.81
N VAL A 149 7.06 10.82 -6.43
CA VAL A 149 6.28 10.55 -7.65
C VAL A 149 7.21 10.12 -8.79
N GLU A 150 8.25 10.90 -9.06
CA GLU A 150 9.25 10.61 -10.10
C GLU A 150 9.93 9.25 -9.89
N ARG A 151 10.20 8.86 -8.63
CA ARG A 151 10.80 7.55 -8.34
C ARG A 151 9.86 6.40 -8.71
N VAL A 152 8.59 6.51 -8.34
CA VAL A 152 7.56 5.53 -8.71
C VAL A 152 7.44 5.48 -10.24
N GLU A 153 7.18 6.61 -10.89
CA GLU A 153 7.00 6.69 -12.33
C GLU A 153 8.23 6.17 -13.11
N THR A 154 9.44 6.44 -12.62
CA THR A 154 10.68 5.94 -13.23
C THR A 154 10.75 4.41 -13.16
N ALA A 155 10.41 3.80 -12.03
CA ALA A 155 10.42 2.33 -11.91
C ALA A 155 9.45 1.68 -12.91
N TYR A 156 8.23 2.20 -13.00
CA TYR A 156 7.23 1.70 -13.96
C TYR A 156 7.62 1.98 -15.42
N ALA A 157 8.13 3.17 -15.73
CA ALA A 157 8.59 3.49 -17.08
C ALA A 157 9.74 2.57 -17.54
N ARG A 158 10.68 2.25 -16.65
CA ARG A 158 11.78 1.31 -16.94
C ARG A 158 11.34 -0.13 -17.10
N ALA A 159 10.22 -0.51 -16.49
CA ALA A 159 9.56 -1.78 -16.72
C ALA A 159 8.73 -1.79 -18.03
N GLY A 160 8.68 -0.68 -18.78
CA GLY A 160 7.81 -0.56 -19.96
C GLY A 160 6.33 -0.37 -19.61
N LEU A 161 6.03 -0.13 -18.34
CA LEU A 161 4.68 0.04 -17.78
C LEU A 161 4.32 1.52 -17.64
N SER A 162 4.70 2.37 -18.60
CA SER A 162 4.47 3.83 -18.52
C SER A 162 2.97 4.23 -18.52
N GLY A 163 2.07 3.28 -18.77
CA GLY A 163 0.62 3.45 -18.69
C GLY A 163 -0.02 2.96 -17.39
N PHE A 164 0.78 2.50 -16.42
CA PHE A 164 0.29 1.74 -15.26
C PHE A 164 -0.69 2.51 -14.37
N ASN A 165 -0.70 3.84 -14.39
CA ASN A 165 -1.74 4.63 -13.70
C ASN A 165 -3.15 4.23 -14.14
N LYS A 166 -3.35 3.85 -15.41
CA LYS A 166 -4.66 3.35 -15.88
C LYS A 166 -4.98 1.97 -15.32
N THR A 167 -3.97 1.13 -15.15
CA THR A 167 -4.10 -0.19 -14.53
C THR A 167 -4.47 -0.03 -13.05
N LEU A 168 -3.83 0.89 -12.33
CA LEU A 168 -4.19 1.28 -10.97
C LEU A 168 -5.64 1.81 -10.89
N ASP A 169 -6.00 2.78 -11.75
CA ASP A 169 -7.37 3.32 -11.81
C ASP A 169 -8.43 2.23 -12.09
N MET A 170 -8.07 1.21 -12.89
CA MET A 170 -8.94 0.06 -13.13
C MET A 170 -9.06 -0.82 -11.88
N MET A 171 -7.94 -1.11 -11.21
CA MET A 171 -7.88 -1.94 -10.01
C MET A 171 -8.67 -1.33 -8.84
N ASP A 172 -8.82 -0.01 -8.80
CA ASP A 172 -9.67 0.68 -7.83
C ASP A 172 -11.15 0.26 -7.88
N THR A 173 -11.58 -0.30 -9.02
CA THR A 173 -12.96 -0.77 -9.22
C THR A 173 -13.12 -2.28 -9.02
N TRP A 174 -12.03 -2.99 -8.70
CA TRP A 174 -12.06 -4.43 -8.49
C TRP A 174 -12.82 -4.82 -7.22
N THR A 175 -13.60 -5.89 -7.34
CA THR A 175 -14.25 -6.54 -6.21
C THR A 175 -13.24 -7.36 -5.40
N ALA A 176 -13.60 -7.71 -4.15
CA ALA A 176 -12.78 -8.58 -3.31
C ALA A 176 -12.48 -9.94 -3.98
N GLY A 177 -13.45 -10.49 -4.73
CA GLY A 177 -13.25 -11.72 -5.51
C GLY A 177 -12.19 -11.55 -6.60
N GLN A 178 -12.24 -10.48 -7.37
CA GLN A 178 -11.24 -10.19 -8.41
C GLN A 178 -9.84 -9.98 -7.83
N ILE A 179 -9.73 -9.33 -6.66
CA ILE A 179 -8.45 -9.19 -5.96
C ILE A 179 -7.92 -10.55 -5.52
N THR A 180 -8.78 -11.42 -5.01
CA THR A 180 -8.40 -12.79 -4.58
C THR A 180 -7.94 -13.63 -5.77
N ASP A 181 -8.64 -13.56 -6.90
CA ASP A 181 -8.27 -14.26 -8.12
C ASP A 181 -6.93 -13.75 -8.67
N ALA A 182 -6.75 -12.42 -8.74
CA ALA A 182 -5.50 -11.80 -9.18
C ALA A 182 -4.32 -12.10 -8.24
N GLU A 183 -4.57 -12.18 -6.93
CA GLU A 183 -3.58 -12.62 -5.96
C GLU A 183 -3.15 -14.06 -6.21
N ALA A 184 -4.11 -14.98 -6.38
CA ALA A 184 -3.83 -16.37 -6.66
C ALA A 184 -3.02 -16.53 -7.97
N GLU A 185 -3.35 -15.74 -8.99
CA GLU A 185 -2.64 -15.72 -10.26
C GLU A 185 -1.21 -15.17 -10.13
N ALA A 186 -1.03 -14.07 -9.39
CA ALA A 186 0.30 -13.50 -9.12
C ALA A 186 1.22 -14.47 -8.39
N LEU A 187 0.66 -15.25 -7.45
CA LEU A 187 1.38 -16.28 -6.71
C LEU A 187 1.68 -17.52 -7.56
N ALA A 188 0.76 -17.92 -8.43
CA ALA A 188 0.97 -19.04 -9.34
C ALA A 188 2.09 -18.75 -10.34
N HIS A 189 2.22 -17.49 -10.78
CA HIS A 189 3.28 -17.01 -11.68
C HIS A 189 4.48 -16.43 -10.92
N MET A 190 4.57 -16.67 -9.61
CA MET A 190 5.65 -16.11 -8.81
C MET A 190 7.02 -16.63 -9.31
N PRO A 191 7.96 -15.73 -9.66
CA PRO A 191 9.30 -16.10 -10.10
C PRO A 191 10.08 -16.82 -8.99
N PRO A 192 11.20 -17.46 -9.33
CA PRO A 192 12.08 -18.03 -8.31
C PRO A 192 12.49 -16.98 -7.28
N THR A 193 12.60 -17.38 -6.02
CA THR A 193 12.87 -16.47 -4.91
C THR A 193 14.32 -16.59 -4.42
N VAL A 194 14.79 -15.57 -3.71
CA VAL A 194 16.08 -15.55 -3.03
C VAL A 194 15.92 -14.85 -1.68
N VAL A 195 16.33 -15.52 -0.61
CA VAL A 195 16.38 -14.93 0.73
C VAL A 195 17.51 -13.91 0.75
N VAL A 196 17.22 -12.70 1.24
CA VAL A 196 18.22 -11.62 1.29
C VAL A 196 19.19 -11.85 2.44
N GLU A 197 20.34 -12.46 2.15
CA GLU A 197 21.45 -12.68 3.10
C GLU A 197 22.60 -11.68 2.87
N GLY A 198 22.32 -10.38 3.02
CA GLY A 198 23.34 -9.32 2.84
C GLY A 198 23.73 -9.03 1.40
N VAL A 199 23.03 -9.62 0.42
CA VAL A 199 23.13 -9.24 -1.00
C VAL A 199 22.25 -8.01 -1.25
N ALA A 200 22.79 -7.02 -1.96
CA ALA A 200 22.04 -5.83 -2.32
C ALA A 200 20.95 -6.17 -3.35
N ILE A 201 19.72 -5.74 -3.08
CA ILE A 201 18.64 -5.71 -4.05
C ILE A 201 19.04 -4.71 -5.13
N ASP A 202 19.11 -5.15 -6.39
CA ASP A 202 19.56 -4.35 -7.54
C ASP A 202 18.49 -4.19 -8.63
N GLN A 203 17.34 -4.85 -8.46
CA GLN A 203 16.24 -4.86 -9.41
C GLN A 203 14.89 -4.54 -8.75
N TYR A 204 14.06 -3.83 -9.50
CA TYR A 204 12.62 -3.78 -9.33
C TYR A 204 12.02 -5.03 -9.97
N ALA A 205 11.03 -5.61 -9.31
CA ALA A 205 10.09 -6.55 -9.87
C ALA A 205 8.67 -6.00 -9.69
N ILE A 206 7.90 -5.95 -10.78
CA ILE A 206 6.53 -5.41 -10.78
C ILE A 206 5.64 -6.48 -11.39
N TYR A 207 4.58 -6.86 -10.68
CA TYR A 207 3.56 -7.74 -11.23
C TYR A 207 2.63 -6.90 -12.13
N ASP A 208 2.53 -7.28 -13.40
CA ASP A 208 1.58 -6.69 -14.35
C ASP A 208 0.32 -7.57 -14.41
N PRO A 209 -0.81 -7.14 -13.83
CA PRO A 209 -2.04 -7.91 -13.86
C PRO A 209 -2.65 -8.01 -15.26
N GLU A 210 -2.28 -7.15 -16.22
CA GLU A 210 -2.80 -7.24 -17.58
C GLU A 210 -2.16 -8.40 -18.35
N SER A 211 -0.88 -8.68 -18.09
CA SER A 211 -0.15 -9.80 -18.70
C SER A 211 -0.04 -11.04 -17.81
N ALA A 212 -0.46 -10.96 -16.54
CA ALA A 212 -0.27 -11.97 -15.52
C ALA A 212 1.20 -12.42 -15.37
N ASP A 213 2.14 -11.47 -15.48
CA ASP A 213 3.58 -11.76 -15.45
C ASP A 213 4.36 -10.75 -14.61
N TRP A 214 5.57 -11.13 -14.22
CA TRP A 214 6.48 -10.32 -13.42
C TRP A 214 7.55 -9.67 -14.30
N VAL A 215 7.56 -8.36 -14.32
CA VAL A 215 8.53 -7.56 -15.07
C VAL A 215 9.69 -7.16 -14.18
N PHE A 216 10.91 -7.49 -14.60
CA PHE A 216 12.15 -7.15 -13.90
C PHE A 216 12.90 -6.02 -14.58
N THR A 217 13.40 -5.06 -13.80
CA THR A 217 14.23 -3.96 -14.32
C THR A 217 15.20 -3.46 -13.25
N ASN A 218 16.37 -2.95 -13.63
CA ASN A 218 17.41 -2.56 -12.68
C ASN A 218 17.09 -1.22 -11.97
N PHE A 219 17.60 -1.05 -10.74
CA PHE A 219 17.46 0.18 -9.97
C PHE A 219 18.19 1.38 -10.58
N ASP A 220 19.39 1.15 -11.13
CA ASP A 220 20.20 1.97 -12.03
C ASP A 220 21.59 1.33 -12.20
#